data_AF-A0A7C6LXN0-F1
#
_entry.id   AF-A0A7C6LXN0-F1
#
_cell.length_a   1.000
_cell.length_b   1.000
_cell.length_c   1.000
_cell.angle_alpha   90.00
_cell.angle_beta   90.00
_cell.angle_gamma   90.00
#
_symmetry.space_group_name_H-M   'P 1'
#
loop_
_entity.id
_entity.type
_entity.pdbx_description
1 polymer ?
#
loop_
_entity_poly.entity_id
_entity_poly.type
_entity_poly.pdbx_seq_one_letter_code
_entity_poly.pdbx_strand_id
1 'polypeptide(L)'
;KCEASLDGTVNGRRNAMLDDSDVHWHRQIKSCVGGVTAAVTGDPACFVSVSAAHQGPEGGGPVAAIVDLGSGEPTGYRPPTA
;
A
#
# COMPACT_ATOMS: atom_id res chain seq x y z
N LYS A 1 -1.46 -3.79 3.86
CA LYS A 1 -0.18 -4.53 3.68
C LYS A 1 0.14 -4.61 2.20
N CYS A 2 1.39 -4.90 1.83
CA CYS A 2 1.79 -5.15 0.46
C CYS A 2 3.04 -6.05 0.40
N GLU A 3 3.18 -6.82 -0.67
CA GLU A 3 4.36 -7.60 -0.99
C GLU A 3 4.48 -7.83 -2.50
N ALA A 4 5.69 -8.14 -2.97
CA ALA A 4 5.85 -8.58 -4.36
C ALA A 4 5.37 -10.03 -4.47
N SER A 5 4.63 -10.35 -5.53
CA SER A 5 4.22 -11.75 -5.76
C SER A 5 5.45 -12.62 -6.05
N LEU A 6 5.48 -13.79 -5.42
CA LEU A 6 6.49 -14.84 -5.55
C LEU A 6 6.52 -15.47 -6.94
N ASP A 7 5.43 -15.37 -7.71
CA ASP A 7 5.43 -15.78 -9.12
C ASP A 7 6.11 -14.76 -10.05
N GLY A 8 6.49 -13.59 -9.53
CA GLY A 8 7.20 -12.54 -10.26
C GLY A 8 6.30 -11.74 -11.22
N THR A 9 4.98 -11.88 -11.11
CA THR A 9 4.00 -11.25 -12.02
C THR A 9 2.94 -10.44 -11.29
N VAL A 10 2.33 -9.50 -11.99
CA VAL A 10 1.08 -8.82 -11.57
C VAL A 10 0.18 -8.76 -12.80
N ASN A 11 -1.05 -9.29 -12.70
CA ASN A 11 -2.00 -9.35 -13.81
C ASN A 11 -1.40 -9.95 -15.11
N GLY A 12 -0.61 -11.02 -14.97
CA GLY A 12 0.04 -11.71 -16.09
C GLY A 12 1.22 -10.95 -16.72
N ARG A 13 1.67 -9.85 -16.14
CA ARG A 13 2.84 -9.09 -16.57
C ARG A 13 4.01 -9.36 -15.62
N ARG A 14 5.12 -9.84 -16.17
CA ARG A 14 6.37 -10.00 -15.42
C ARG A 14 6.87 -8.64 -14.91
N ASN A 15 7.31 -8.59 -13.66
CA ASN A 15 8.11 -7.49 -13.11
C ASN A 15 9.48 -8.03 -12.64
N ALA A 16 10.35 -7.16 -12.14
CA ALA A 16 11.70 -7.52 -11.72
C ALA A 16 11.96 -7.29 -10.22
N MET A 17 10.92 -7.03 -9.41
CA MET A 17 11.09 -6.61 -8.02
C MET A 17 11.92 -7.62 -7.21
N LEU A 18 11.66 -8.91 -7.36
CA LEU A 18 12.33 -9.97 -6.60
C LEU A 18 13.79 -10.20 -7.02
N ASP A 19 14.14 -9.86 -8.26
CA ASP A 19 15.47 -10.07 -8.84
C ASP A 19 16.33 -8.79 -8.82
N ASP A 20 15.82 -7.70 -8.24
CA ASP A 20 16.52 -6.42 -8.15
C ASP A 20 17.50 -6.43 -6.98
N SER A 21 18.80 -6.49 -7.29
CA SER A 21 19.88 -6.47 -6.31
C SER A 21 20.16 -5.09 -5.71
N ASP A 22 19.67 -4.03 -6.35
CA ASP A 22 20.03 -2.64 -6.00
C ASP A 22 18.98 -2.04 -5.06
N VAL A 23 17.70 -2.27 -5.36
CA VAL A 23 16.58 -1.78 -4.57
C VAL A 23 15.73 -2.95 -4.11
N HIS A 24 15.94 -3.38 -2.86
CA HIS A 24 15.17 -4.46 -2.26
C HIS A 24 13.66 -4.30 -2.46
N TRP A 25 12.97 -5.35 -2.93
CA TRP A 25 11.55 -5.34 -3.31
C TRP A 25 10.61 -4.71 -2.27
N HIS A 26 10.87 -4.89 -0.97
CA HIS A 26 10.18 -4.16 0.12
C HIS A 26 10.03 -2.66 -0.15
N ARG A 27 11.08 -1.99 -0.64
CA ARG A 27 11.03 -0.55 -0.93
C ARG A 27 10.20 -0.26 -2.17
N GLN A 28 10.37 -1.06 -3.22
CA GLN A 28 9.65 -0.89 -4.49
C GLN A 28 8.13 -1.06 -4.29
N ILE A 29 7.72 -2.18 -3.68
CA ILE A 29 6.30 -2.47 -3.50
C ILE A 29 5.63 -1.50 -2.52
N LYS A 30 6.35 -1.06 -1.47
CA LYS A 30 5.84 -0.02 -0.58
C LYS A 30 5.57 1.28 -1.34
N SER A 31 6.48 1.68 -2.22
CA SER A 31 6.29 2.89 -3.04
C SER A 31 5.13 2.73 -4.02
N CYS A 32 5.04 1.59 -4.70
CA CYS A 32 3.97 1.30 -5.65
C CYS A 32 2.59 1.34 -4.97
N VAL A 33 2.41 0.55 -3.89
CA VAL A 33 1.14 0.51 -3.17
C VAL A 33 0.86 1.80 -2.43
N GLY A 34 1.89 2.49 -1.91
CA GLY A 34 1.75 3.84 -1.37
C GLY A 34 1.14 4.83 -2.36
N GLY A 35 1.61 4.82 -3.61
CA GLY A 35 1.04 5.62 -4.69
C GLY A 35 -0.40 5.23 -5.04
N VAL A 36 -0.70 3.93 -5.16
CA VAL A 36 -2.06 3.44 -5.44
C VAL A 36 -3.03 3.81 -4.32
N THR A 37 -2.63 3.66 -3.05
CA THR A 37 -3.45 4.06 -1.90
C THR A 37 -3.69 5.55 -1.88
N ALA A 38 -2.62 6.37 -2.02
CA ALA A 38 -2.72 7.82 -1.98
C ALA A 38 -3.57 8.40 -3.13
N ALA A 39 -3.53 7.77 -4.31
CA ALA A 39 -4.36 8.17 -5.45
C ALA A 39 -5.87 8.01 -5.18
N VAL A 40 -6.24 7.08 -4.30
CA VAL A 40 -7.64 6.86 -3.90
C VAL A 40 -8.02 7.75 -2.72
N THR A 41 -7.16 7.88 -1.71
CA THR A 41 -7.46 8.66 -0.50
C THR A 41 -7.34 10.17 -0.72
N GLY A 42 -6.60 10.60 -1.76
CA GLY A 42 -6.26 12.00 -1.99
C GLY A 42 -5.18 12.53 -1.04
N ASP A 43 -4.60 11.67 -0.19
CA ASP A 43 -3.68 12.05 0.86
C ASP A 43 -2.52 11.04 0.97
N PRO A 44 -1.25 11.46 0.77
CA PRO A 44 -0.10 10.59 0.90
C PRO A 44 0.17 10.12 2.34
N ALA A 45 -0.50 10.69 3.36
CA ALA A 45 -0.40 10.26 4.75
C ALA A 45 -1.13 8.93 5.05
N CYS A 46 -0.81 7.89 4.28
CA CYS A 46 -1.36 6.55 4.41
C CYS A 46 -0.36 5.58 5.05
N PHE A 47 -0.82 4.73 5.98
CA PHE A 47 0.03 3.69 6.58
C PHE A 47 0.13 2.46 5.66
N VAL A 48 1.22 2.37 4.89
CA VAL A 48 1.51 1.21 4.03
C VAL A 48 2.71 0.42 4.55
N SER A 49 2.45 -0.83 4.95
CA SER A 49 3.43 -1.75 5.53
C SER A 49 3.68 -2.97 4.63
N VAL A 50 4.92 -3.48 4.67
CA VAL A 50 5.45 -4.60 3.87
C VAL A 50 5.67 -5.85 4.71
N SER A 51 6.22 -6.92 4.11
CA SER A 51 6.42 -8.24 4.72
C SER A 51 5.09 -8.91 5.07
N ALA A 52 4.33 -9.29 4.04
CA ALA A 52 2.91 -9.66 4.15
C ALA A 52 2.66 -11.18 4.15
N ALA A 53 3.69 -11.99 4.41
CA ALA A 53 3.55 -13.43 4.56
C ALA A 53 2.38 -13.77 5.51
N HIS A 54 1.47 -14.61 5.03
CA HIS A 54 0.24 -15.04 5.70
C HIS A 54 -0.73 -13.92 6.11
N GLN A 55 -0.57 -12.70 5.58
CA GLN A 55 -1.43 -11.54 5.83
C GLN A 55 -2.13 -11.17 4.52
N GLY A 56 -3.17 -11.93 4.14
CA GLY A 56 -3.92 -11.77 2.88
C GLY A 56 -3.53 -12.81 1.82
N PRO A 57 -4.02 -12.66 0.56
CA PRO A 57 -3.54 -13.47 -0.55
C PRO A 57 -2.08 -13.13 -0.87
N GLU A 58 -1.35 -14.12 -1.39
CA GLU A 58 0.02 -13.97 -1.87
C GLU A 58 0.12 -12.86 -2.93
N GLY A 59 1.16 -12.03 -2.85
CA GLY A 59 1.32 -10.84 -3.69
C GLY A 59 0.40 -9.66 -3.33
N GLY A 60 -0.42 -9.80 -2.29
CA GLY A 60 -1.40 -8.80 -1.86
C GLY A 60 -1.27 -8.40 -0.39
N GLY A 61 -2.42 -8.13 0.24
CA GLY A 61 -2.52 -7.93 1.68
C GLY A 61 -3.80 -7.22 2.12
N PRO A 62 -4.18 -7.30 3.41
CA PRO A 62 -5.36 -6.61 3.92
C PRO A 62 -5.18 -5.10 3.89
N VAL A 63 -6.30 -4.40 3.78
CA VAL A 63 -6.44 -2.95 3.95
C VAL A 63 -7.56 -2.68 4.94
N ALA A 64 -7.37 -1.70 5.82
CA ALA A 64 -8.36 -1.26 6.79
C ALA A 64 -8.50 0.26 6.69
N ALA A 65 -9.72 0.76 6.92
CA ALA A 65 -10.03 2.18 6.98
C ALA A 65 -10.77 2.49 8.29
N ILE A 66 -10.41 3.60 8.90
CA ILE A 66 -11.14 4.20 10.02
C ILE A 66 -11.66 5.54 9.50
N VAL A 67 -12.96 5.78 9.65
CA VAL A 67 -13.65 6.95 9.10
C VAL A 67 -14.38 7.72 10.20
N ASP A 68 -14.46 9.03 10.05
CA ASP A 68 -15.30 9.88 10.90
C ASP A 68 -16.76 9.81 10.42
N LEU A 69 -17.69 9.55 11.34
CA LEU A 69 -19.14 9.52 11.09
C LEU A 69 -19.88 10.61 11.88
N GLY A 70 -19.15 11.49 12.58
CA GLY A 70 -19.71 12.58 13.37
C GLY A 70 -20.24 13.72 12.51
N SER A 71 -21.15 14.52 13.08
CA SER A 71 -21.74 15.71 12.43
C SER A 71 -21.01 17.02 12.75
N GLY A 72 -19.93 16.96 13.52
CA GLY A 72 -19.18 18.12 14.00
C GLY A 72 -17.78 18.20 13.41
N GLU A 73 -16.94 19.07 13.98
CA GLU A 73 -15.55 19.17 13.61
C GLU A 73 -14.78 17.86 13.89
N PRO A 74 -13.93 17.39 12.95
CA PRO A 74 -13.10 16.21 13.17
C PRO A 74 -12.17 16.41 14.37
N THR A 75 -12.18 15.44 15.28
CA THR A 75 -11.30 15.40 16.47
C THR A 75 -9.98 14.67 16.21
N GLY A 76 -9.88 13.97 15.08
CA GLY A 76 -8.72 13.19 14.67
C GLY A 76 -7.86 13.87 13.60
N TYR A 77 -7.24 13.03 12.76
CA TYR A 77 -6.43 13.48 11.63
C TYR A 77 -7.24 14.38 10.69
N ARG A 78 -6.68 15.55 10.36
CA ARG A 78 -7.25 16.48 9.38
C ARG A 78 -6.37 16.42 8.13
N PRO A 79 -6.89 15.93 7.00
CA PRO A 79 -6.12 15.91 5.77
C PRO A 79 -5.77 17.35 5.34
N PRO A 80 -4.66 17.57 4.64
CA PRO A 80 -4.33 18.87 4.08
C PRO A 80 -5.48 19.37 3.19
N THR A 81 -5.81 20.66 3.30
CA THR A 81 -6.72 21.29 2.34
C THR A 81 -5.99 21.42 1.00
N ALA A 82 -6.59 20.88 -0.06
CA ALA A 82 -6.13 21.08 -1.44
C ALA A 82 -6.25 22.54 -1.88
#